data_AF-C7N3Z4-F1
#
_entry.id   AF-C7N3Z4-F1
#
_cell.length_a   1.000
_cell.length_b   1.000
_cell.length_c   1.000
_cell.angle_alpha   90.00
_cell.angle_beta   90.00
_cell.angle_gamma   90.00
#
_symmetry.space_group_name_H-M   'P 1'
#
loop_
_entity.id
_entity.type
_entity.pdbx_description
1 polymer ?
#
loop_
_entity_poly.entity_id
_entity_poly.type
_entity_poly.pdbx_seq_one_letter_code
_entity_poly.pdbx_strand_id
1 'polypeptide(L)' 'MSQEQLGAMIGMSDHSYISKVESGEEIPNLARLLDIADALDVNVGQLLKGISKASSKTQGSDSESDGQ' A
#
# COMPACT_ATOMS: atom_id res chain seq x y z
N MET A 1 10.22 10.93 12.17
CA MET A 1 8.76 11.19 12.26
C MET A 1 8.10 9.94 12.80
N SER A 2 7.12 10.05 13.72
CA SER A 2 6.33 8.91 14.20
C SER A 2 5.06 8.70 13.35
N GLN A 3 4.40 7.55 13.50
CA GLN A 3 3.14 7.26 12.81
C GLN A 3 2.00 8.20 13.27
N GLU A 4 1.96 8.56 14.56
CA GLU A 4 1.01 9.54 15.10
C GLU A 4 1.23 10.92 14.48
N GLN A 5 2.49 11.34 14.33
CA GLN A 5 2.83 12.61 13.71
C GLN A 5 2.43 12.65 12.23
N LEU A 6 2.75 11.59 11.49
CA LEU A 6 2.36 11.49 10.08
C LEU A 6 0.83 11.46 9.92
N GLY A 7 0.13 10.67 10.74
CA GLY A 7 -1.34 10.63 10.78
C GLY A 7 -1.95 12.01 11.02
N ALA A 8 -1.45 12.74 12.00
CA ALA A 8 -1.91 14.10 12.29
C ALA A 8 -1.69 15.06 11.10
N MET A 9 -0.57 14.95 10.38
CA MET A 9 -0.27 15.78 9.22
C MET A 9 -1.23 15.54 8.04
N ILE A 10 -1.75 14.32 7.89
CA ILE A 10 -2.72 13.96 6.83
C ILE A 10 -4.19 14.03 7.31
N GLY A 11 -4.44 14.71 8.44
CA GLY A 11 -5.79 14.93 8.97
C GLY A 11 -6.43 13.69 9.61
N MET A 12 -5.61 12.75 10.10
CA MET A 12 -6.09 11.58 10.83
C MET A 12 -5.98 11.74 12.34
N SER A 13 -7.00 11.23 13.03
CA SER A 13 -7.14 11.31 14.49
C SER A 13 -6.29 10.29 15.25
N ASP A 14 -5.85 9.21 14.60
CA ASP A 14 -5.04 8.15 15.18
C ASP A 14 -3.98 7.62 14.20
N HIS A 15 -3.03 6.82 14.72
CA HIS A 15 -1.94 6.22 13.95
C HIS A 15 -2.30 4.89 13.28
N SER A 16 -3.51 4.36 13.51
CA SER A 16 -3.89 3.00 13.10
C SER A 16 -3.90 2.85 11.59
N TYR A 17 -4.31 3.90 10.87
CA TYR A 17 -4.29 3.93 9.42
C TYR A 17 -2.87 3.82 8.85
N ILE A 18 -1.93 4.65 9.35
CA ILE A 18 -0.53 4.61 8.91
C ILE A 18 0.07 3.23 9.18
N SER A 19 -0.20 2.66 10.37
CA SER A 19 0.28 1.32 10.70
C SER A 19 -0.24 0.25 9.73
N LYS A 20 -1.50 0.31 9.29
CA LYS A 20 -2.07 -0.63 8.31
C LYS A 20 -1.51 -0.45 6.91
N VAL A 21 -1.23 0.79 6.52
CA VAL A 21 -0.58 1.10 5.24
C VAL A 21 0.84 0.55 5.22
N GLU A 22 1.61 0.74 6.30
CA GLU A 22 2.98 0.25 6.42
C GLU A 22 3.06 -1.28 6.51
N SER A 23 2.07 -1.94 7.11
CA SER A 23 1.99 -3.41 7.17
C SER A 23 1.43 -4.05 5.88
N GLY A 24 0.89 -3.24 4.96
CA GLY A 24 0.23 -3.71 3.74
C GLY A 24 -1.17 -4.29 3.95
N GLU A 25 -1.74 -4.15 5.15
CA GLU A 25 -3.14 -4.50 5.44
C GLU A 25 -4.13 -3.56 4.74
N GLU A 26 -3.72 -2.31 4.48
CA GLU A 26 -4.53 -1.31 3.81
C GLU A 26 -3.77 -0.66 2.67
N ILE A 27 -4.39 -0.61 1.48
CA ILE A 27 -3.82 0.07 0.32
C ILE A 27 -4.40 1.50 0.27
N PRO A 28 -3.56 2.55 0.38
CA PRO A 28 -4.03 3.92 0.25
C PRO A 28 -4.56 4.18 -1.17
N ASN A 29 -5.64 4.96 -1.26
CA ASN A 29 -6.08 5.49 -2.56
C ASN A 29 -5.12 6.60 -3.04
N LEU A 30 -5.25 7.02 -4.31
CA LEU A 30 -4.34 8.01 -4.90
C LEU A 30 -4.31 9.34 -4.13
N ALA A 31 -5.46 9.84 -3.68
CA ALA A 31 -5.51 11.08 -2.91
C ALA A 31 -4.71 10.96 -1.62
N ARG A 32 -4.84 9.83 -0.92
CA ARG A 32 -4.08 9.60 0.31
C ARG A 32 -2.58 9.41 0.06
N LEU A 33 -2.22 8.81 -1.06
CA LEU A 33 -0.84 8.69 -1.50
C LEU A 33 -0.20 10.08 -1.71
N LEU A 34 -0.96 11.03 -2.24
CA LEU A 34 -0.52 12.43 -2.39
C LEU A 34 -0.39 13.11 -1.03
N ASP A 35 -1.40 12.99 -0.15
CA ASP A 35 -1.34 13.55 1.21
C ASP A 35 -0.09 13.06 1.98
N ILE A 36 0.20 11.75 1.90
CA ILE A 36 1.36 11.12 2.54
C ILE A 36 2.67 11.64 1.94
N ALA A 37 2.75 11.77 0.60
CA ALA A 37 3.93 12.27 -0.07
C ALA A 37 4.23 13.73 0.31
N ASP A 38 3.20 14.58 0.32
CA ASP A 38 3.30 15.99 0.74
C ASP A 38 3.73 16.10 2.22
N ALA A 39 3.15 15.28 3.10
CA ALA A 39 3.53 15.26 4.51
C ALA A 39 4.99 14.79 4.76
N LEU A 40 5.53 13.96 3.86
CA LEU A 40 6.91 13.48 3.92
C LEU A 40 7.91 14.38 3.18
N ASP A 41 7.45 15.46 2.53
CA ASP A 41 8.25 16.32 1.66
C ASP A 41 8.99 15.54 0.56
N VAL A 42 8.28 14.59 -0.07
CA VAL A 42 8.79 13.78 -1.18
C VAL A 42 7.83 13.81 -2.36
N ASN A 43 8.35 13.58 -3.57
CA ASN A 43 7.48 13.39 -4.72
C ASN A 43 6.78 12.02 -4.64
N VAL A 44 5.50 11.95 -5.03
CA VAL A 44 4.75 10.68 -5.07
C VAL A 44 5.44 9.58 -5.88
N GLY A 45 6.19 9.93 -6.93
CA GLY A 45 7.00 8.99 -7.70
C GLY A 45 8.17 8.39 -6.92
N GLN A 46 8.70 9.08 -5.89
CA GLN A 46 9.68 8.51 -4.97
C GLN A 46 9.02 7.51 -4.02
N LEU A 47 7.79 7.78 -3.57
CA LEU A 47 7.03 6.87 -2.69
C LEU A 47 6.69 5.56 -3.42
N LEU A 48 6.41 5.64 -4.72
CA LEU A 48 6.11 4.48 -5.57
C LEU A 48 7.36 3.75 -6.10
N LYS A 49 8.57 4.25 -5.83
CA LYS A 49 9.80 3.68 -6.36
C LYS A 49 9.99 2.26 -5.84
N GLY A 50 10.20 1.30 -6.75
CA GLY A 50 10.36 -0.11 -6.40
C GLY A 50 9.05 -0.90 -6.32
N ILE A 51 7.89 -0.23 -6.47
CA ILE A 51 6.62 -0.93 -6.70
C ILE A 51 6.54 -1.32 -8.17
N SER A 52 6.50 -2.63 -8.42
CA SER A 52 6.20 -3.22 -9.72
C SER A 52 4.81 -3.83 -9.69
N LYS A 53 4.14 -3.89 -10.86
CA LYS A 53 2.90 -4.64 -11.00
C LYS A 53 3.15 -6.05 -10.46
N ALA A 54 2.44 -6.43 -9.39
CA ALA A 54 2.54 -7.76 -8.83
C ALA A 54 2.35 -8.76 -9.98
N SER A 55 3.33 -9.63 -10.20
CA SER A 55 3.20 -10.69 -11.19
C SER A 55 1.99 -11.51 -10.76
N SER A 56 0.93 -11.46 -11.57
CA SER A 56 -0.24 -12.31 -11.38
C SER A 56 0.27 -13.74 -11.38
N LYS A 57 0.33 -14.36 -10.20
CA LYS A 57 0.54 -15.79 -10.07
C LYS A 57 -0.73 -16.44 -10.64
N THR A 58 -0.77 -16.64 -11.96
CA THR A 58 -1.75 -17.51 -12.58
C THR A 58 -1.49 -18.89 -12.02
N GLN A 59 -2.24 -19.27 -10.98
CA GLN A 59 -2.39 -20.66 -10.57
C GLN A 59 -3.04 -21.38 -11.75
N GLY A 60 -2.20 -22.01 -12.58
CA GLY A 60 -2.63 -23.15 -13.38
C GLY A 60 -3.19 -24.19 -12.42
N SER A 61 -4.50 -24.34 -12.45
CA SER A 61 -5.22 -25.44 -11.83
C SER A 61 -5.18 -26.58 -12.84
N ASP A 62 -4.07 -27.32 -12.88
CA ASP A 62 -4.07 -28.63 -13.52
C ASP A 62 -4.79 -29.58 -12.59
N SER A 63 -6.12 -29.56 -12.70
CA SER A 63 -6.97 -30.68 -12.31
C SER A 63 -7.06 -31.60 -13.52
N GLU A 64 -6.08 -32.48 -13.70
CA GLU A 64 -6.32 -33.68 -14.51
C GLU A 64 -7.02 -34.70 -13.62
N SER A 65 -8.33 -34.79 -13.81
CA SER A 65 -9.16 -35.88 -13.32
C SER A 65 -8.76 -37.18 -14.00
N ASP A 66 -8.63 -38.23 -13.18
CA ASP A 66 -8.71 -39.63 -13.59
C ASP A 66 -9.87 -39.86 -14.57
N GLY A 67 -9.60 -40.59 -15.65
CA GLY A 67 -10.65 -41.06 -16.54
C GLY A 67 -10.15 -41.76 -17.80
N GLN A 68 -9.72 -43.02 -17.67
CA GLN A 68 -10.25 -44.21 -18.36
C GLN A 68 -9.39 -45.45 -18.11
#